data_AF-A0A968BRQ3-F1
#
_entry.id   AF-A0A968BRQ3-F1
#
_cell.length_a   1.000
_cell.length_b   1.000
_cell.length_c   1.000
_cell.angle_alpha   90.00
_cell.angle_beta   90.00
_cell.angle_gamma   90.00
#
_symmetry.space_group_name_H-M   'P 1'
#
loop_
_entity.id
_entity.type
_entity.pdbx_description
1 polymer ?
#
loop_
_entity_poly.entity_id
_entity_poly.type
_entity_poly.pdbx_seq_one_letter_code
_entity_poly.pdbx_strand_id
1 'polypeptide(L)'
;MATVYKLDPAFRQAVRDRSGEPIQLCYFCHKCTAGCPVAYAMDYKPAQVLRLVQFGQKDKVLRSSAIWLCVGCEICGTRCPYRIRLVPVFDTLRYMALQEGYKPEAAVYA
;
A
#
# COMPACT_ATOMS: atom_id res chain seq x y z
N MET A 1 -16.32 -18.50 13.11
CA MET A 1 -15.94 -17.45 14.08
C MET A 1 -15.65 -16.19 13.28
N ALA A 2 -16.55 -15.20 13.29
CA ALA A 2 -16.37 -13.98 12.49
C ALA A 2 -15.21 -13.16 13.09
N THR A 3 -14.08 -13.12 12.41
CA THR A 3 -12.96 -12.25 12.76
C THR A 3 -13.44 -10.80 12.61
N VAL A 4 -13.67 -10.10 13.72
CA VAL A 4 -14.02 -8.68 13.69
C VAL A 4 -12.79 -7.93 13.17
N TYR A 5 -12.85 -7.48 11.91
CA TYR A 5 -11.78 -6.68 11.32
C TYR A 5 -11.81 -5.28 11.93
N LYS A 6 -10.74 -4.91 12.65
CA LYS A 6 -10.57 -3.55 13.17
C LYS A 6 -10.32 -2.61 11.98
N LEU A 7 -11.29 -1.75 11.69
CA LEU A 7 -11.19 -0.73 10.66
C LEU A 7 -10.86 0.61 11.32
N ASP A 8 -9.92 1.35 10.73
CA ASP A 8 -9.59 2.72 11.10
C ASP A 8 -10.13 3.68 10.03
N PRO A 9 -11.25 4.38 10.30
CA PRO A 9 -11.87 5.29 9.34
C PRO A 9 -10.97 6.48 8.95
N ALA A 10 -10.03 6.86 9.81
CA ALA A 10 -9.13 7.99 9.58
C ALA A 10 -7.89 7.59 8.75
N PHE A 11 -7.56 6.30 8.69
CA PHE A 11 -6.35 5.81 8.04
C PHE A 11 -6.23 6.23 6.58
N ARG A 12 -7.31 6.11 5.80
CA ARG A 12 -7.34 6.56 4.39
C ARG A 12 -6.96 8.04 4.27
N GLN A 13 -7.56 8.90 5.10
CA GLN A 13 -7.31 10.34 5.07
C GLN A 13 -5.86 10.64 5.46
N ALA A 14 -5.35 10.00 6.50
CA ALA A 14 -3.96 10.15 6.93
C ALA A 14 -2.96 9.76 5.83
N VAL A 15 -3.18 8.65 5.12
CA VAL A 15 -2.30 8.23 4.01
C VAL A 15 -2.40 9.21 2.85
N ARG A 16 -3.61 9.66 2.49
CA ARG A 16 -3.82 10.68 1.44
C ARG A 16 -3.03 11.95 1.74
N ASP A 17 -3.18 12.48 2.94
CA ASP A 17 -2.60 13.79 3.29
C ASP A 17 -1.08 13.73 3.40
N ARG A 18 -0.52 12.60 3.88
CA ARG A 18 0.94 12.43 3.98
C ARG A 18 1.60 12.08 2.64
N SER A 19 0.94 11.28 1.79
CA SER A 19 1.48 10.91 0.48
C SER A 19 1.25 11.96 -0.61
N GLY A 20 0.26 12.84 -0.42
CA GLY A 20 -0.17 13.81 -1.43
C GLY A 20 -0.95 13.18 -2.60
N GLU A 21 -1.26 11.89 -2.54
CA GLU A 21 -1.85 11.15 -3.66
C GLU A 21 -3.37 11.03 -3.52
N PRO A 22 -4.13 11.15 -4.63
CA PRO A 22 -5.59 11.11 -4.61
C PRO A 22 -6.12 9.66 -4.54
N ILE A 23 -5.74 8.93 -3.50
CA ILE A 23 -6.00 7.49 -3.34
C ILE A 23 -7.49 7.11 -3.38
N GLN A 24 -8.39 8.04 -3.06
CA GLN A 24 -9.84 7.86 -3.15
C GLN A 24 -10.36 7.66 -4.57
N LEU A 25 -9.60 8.10 -5.60
CA LEU A 25 -9.97 7.94 -7.01
C LEU A 25 -9.70 6.52 -7.53
N CYS A 26 -9.00 5.68 -6.78
CA CYS A 26 -8.76 4.31 -7.20
C CYS A 26 -10.06 3.50 -7.23
N TYR A 27 -10.37 2.99 -8.42
CA TYR A 27 -11.51 2.11 -8.71
C TYR A 27 -11.09 0.65 -8.92
N PHE A 28 -9.87 0.29 -8.51
CA PHE A 28 -9.37 -1.09 -8.47
C PHE A 28 -9.22 -1.77 -9.84
N CYS A 29 -8.66 -1.08 -10.85
CA CYS A 29 -8.43 -1.65 -12.19
C CYS A 29 -7.22 -2.58 -12.34
N HIS A 30 -6.43 -2.80 -11.28
CA HIS A 30 -5.25 -3.68 -11.27
C HIS A 30 -4.08 -3.35 -12.22
N LYS A 31 -4.11 -2.26 -12.99
CA LYS A 31 -2.99 -1.88 -13.89
C LYS A 31 -1.64 -1.73 -13.16
N CYS A 32 -1.66 -1.20 -11.94
CA CYS A 32 -0.46 -1.09 -11.11
C CYS A 32 0.10 -2.47 -10.68
N THR A 33 -0.77 -3.44 -10.41
CA THR A 33 -0.37 -4.82 -10.10
C THR A 33 0.22 -5.50 -11.33
N ALA A 34 -0.46 -5.43 -12.47
CA ALA A 34 0.00 -6.05 -13.71
C ALA A 34 1.35 -5.48 -14.18
N GLY A 35 1.62 -4.21 -13.89
CA GLY A 35 2.88 -3.56 -14.25
C GLY A 35 4.02 -3.72 -13.25
N CYS A 36 3.77 -4.20 -12.04
CA CYS A 36 4.78 -4.22 -10.99
C CYS A 36 5.74 -5.42 -11.17
N PRO A 37 7.06 -5.17 -11.33
CA PRO A 37 8.02 -6.25 -11.61
C PRO A 37 8.19 -7.20 -10.43
N VAL A 38 8.00 -6.71 -9.21
CA VAL A 38 8.18 -7.45 -7.95
C VAL A 38 6.85 -7.91 -7.34
N ALA A 39 5.74 -7.76 -8.07
CA ALA A 39 4.43 -8.15 -7.57
C ALA A 39 4.39 -9.63 -7.15
N TYR A 40 5.12 -10.51 -7.82
CA TYR A 40 5.14 -11.95 -7.50
C TYR A 40 5.60 -12.23 -6.06
N ALA A 41 6.51 -11.42 -5.51
CA ALA A 41 7.06 -11.58 -4.15
C ALA A 41 6.21 -10.90 -3.05
N MET A 42 5.25 -10.06 -3.41
CA MET A 42 4.42 -9.33 -2.45
C MET A 42 3.27 -10.19 -1.91
N ASP A 43 3.03 -10.13 -0.60
CA ASP A 43 1.87 -10.73 0.07
C ASP A 43 0.54 -10.08 -0.37
N TYR A 44 0.53 -8.75 -0.48
CA TYR A 44 -0.54 -7.97 -1.10
C TYR A 44 -0.02 -7.23 -2.32
N LYS A 45 -0.68 -7.41 -3.46
CA LYS A 45 -0.29 -6.72 -4.69
C LYS A 45 -0.57 -5.21 -4.58
N PRO A 46 0.09 -4.35 -5.38
CA PRO A 46 -0.04 -2.89 -5.24
C PRO A 46 -1.49 -2.37 -5.27
N ALA A 47 -2.34 -2.91 -6.14
CA ALA A 47 -3.77 -2.55 -6.16
C ALA A 47 -4.49 -2.94 -4.85
N GLN A 48 -4.16 -4.11 -4.29
CA GLN A 48 -4.74 -4.63 -3.06
C GLN A 48 -4.31 -3.78 -1.85
N VAL A 49 -3.04 -3.39 -1.77
CA VAL A 49 -2.54 -2.46 -0.73
C VAL A 49 -3.36 -1.17 -0.74
N LEU A 50 -3.52 -0.54 -1.91
CA LEU A 50 -4.31 0.69 -2.02
C LEU A 50 -5.77 0.48 -1.61
N ARG A 51 -6.35 -0.68 -1.93
CA ARG A 51 -7.73 -1.03 -1.53
C ARG A 51 -7.85 -1.26 -0.02
N LEU A 52 -6.86 -1.89 0.61
CA LEU A 52 -6.80 -2.06 2.07
C LEU A 52 -6.71 -0.70 2.79
N VAL A 53 -5.92 0.23 2.24
CA VAL A 53 -5.87 1.61 2.72
C VAL A 53 -7.24 2.28 2.61
N GLN A 54 -7.92 2.16 1.47
CA GLN A 54 -9.28 2.72 1.29
C GLN A 54 -10.29 2.16 2.29
N PHE A 55 -10.14 0.90 2.68
CA PHE A 55 -10.99 0.24 3.67
C PHE A 55 -10.58 0.49 5.13
N GLY A 56 -9.49 1.21 5.38
CA GLY A 56 -9.03 1.45 6.76
C GLY A 56 -8.43 0.22 7.43
N GLN A 57 -8.00 -0.80 6.68
CA GLN A 57 -7.38 -2.02 7.23
C GLN A 57 -5.91 -1.79 7.58
N LYS A 58 -5.67 -0.83 8.46
CA LYS A 58 -4.34 -0.32 8.83
C LYS A 58 -3.37 -1.42 9.25
N ASP A 59 -3.75 -2.25 10.21
CA ASP A 59 -2.87 -3.29 10.75
C ASP A 59 -2.38 -4.28 9.68
N LYS A 60 -3.23 -4.63 8.70
CA LYS A 60 -2.83 -5.49 7.58
C LYS A 60 -1.82 -4.81 6.68
N VAL A 61 -2.02 -3.53 6.40
CA VAL A 61 -1.12 -2.76 5.52
C VAL A 61 0.24 -2.55 6.19
N LEU A 62 0.28 -2.17 7.47
CA LEU A 62 1.54 -1.89 8.16
C LEU A 62 2.38 -3.14 8.45
N ARG A 63 1.75 -4.32 8.52
CA ARG A 63 2.44 -5.62 8.63
C ARG A 63 2.86 -6.23 7.29
N SER A 64 2.35 -5.70 6.18
CA SER A 64 2.52 -6.32 4.87
C SER A 64 3.97 -6.27 4.38
N SER A 65 4.45 -7.33 3.75
CA SER A 65 5.77 -7.32 3.09
C SER A 65 5.80 -6.39 1.88
N ALA A 66 4.64 -6.17 1.24
CA ALA A 66 4.51 -5.34 0.05
C ALA A 66 5.04 -3.92 0.23
N ILE A 67 4.78 -3.28 1.39
CA ILE A 67 5.25 -1.91 1.62
C ILE A 67 6.77 -1.84 1.60
N TRP A 68 7.47 -2.92 1.96
CA TRP A 68 8.94 -2.99 1.96
C TRP A 68 9.51 -3.34 0.59
N LEU A 69 8.87 -4.25 -0.14
CA LEU A 69 9.33 -4.76 -1.44
C LEU A 69 9.23 -3.76 -2.60
N CYS A 70 8.50 -2.65 -2.45
CA CYS A 70 8.38 -1.67 -3.53
C CYS A 70 9.74 -1.03 -3.89
N VAL A 71 10.18 -1.22 -5.13
CA VAL A 71 11.49 -0.73 -5.62
C VAL A 71 11.46 0.68 -6.19
N GLY A 72 10.36 1.42 -6.05
CA GLY A 72 10.27 2.81 -6.52
C GLY A 72 10.28 3.00 -8.05
N CYS A 73 10.01 1.96 -8.85
CA CYS A 73 10.10 2.03 -10.32
C CYS A 73 9.03 2.91 -11.03
N GLU A 74 8.06 3.46 -10.30
CA GLU A 74 7.00 4.37 -10.80
C GLU A 74 6.08 3.89 -11.93
N ILE A 75 6.21 2.64 -12.41
CA ILE A 75 5.33 2.06 -13.44
C ILE A 75 3.84 2.18 -13.07
N CYS A 76 3.54 2.02 -11.79
CA CYS A 76 2.18 2.15 -11.26
C CYS A 76 1.56 3.53 -11.53
N GLY A 77 2.32 4.61 -11.36
CA GLY A 77 1.88 5.98 -11.63
C GLY A 77 1.67 6.22 -13.11
N THR A 78 2.61 5.78 -13.95
CA THR A 78 2.54 5.93 -15.42
C THR A 78 1.33 5.22 -16.03
N ARG A 79 0.97 4.05 -15.51
CA ARG A 79 -0.17 3.25 -16.04
C ARG A 79 -1.51 3.59 -15.40
N CYS A 80 -1.54 4.37 -14.32
CA CYS A 80 -2.77 4.69 -13.63
C CYS A 80 -3.60 5.72 -14.43
N PRO A 81 -4.88 5.45 -14.75
CA PRO A 81 -5.75 6.41 -15.44
C PRO A 81 -5.94 7.72 -14.65
N TYR A 82 -5.86 7.63 -13.32
CA TYR A 82 -5.95 8.76 -12.39
C TYR A 82 -4.58 9.27 -11.93
N ARG A 83 -3.48 8.76 -12.51
CA ARG A 83 -2.09 9.14 -12.19
C ARG A 83 -1.71 9.02 -10.71
N ILE A 84 -2.35 8.10 -9.98
CA ILE A 84 -1.99 7.79 -8.58
C ILE A 84 -0.62 7.11 -8.57
N ARG A 85 0.37 7.75 -7.96
CA ARG A 85 1.71 7.18 -7.77
C ARG A 85 1.73 6.37 -6.49
N LEU A 86 2.03 5.07 -6.58
CA LEU A 86 2.09 4.24 -5.38
C LEU A 86 3.42 4.38 -4.63
N VAL A 87 4.48 4.89 -5.24
CA VAL A 87 5.76 5.08 -4.56
C VAL A 87 5.64 5.97 -3.31
N PRO A 88 5.12 7.22 -3.40
CA PRO A 88 4.93 8.06 -2.20
C PRO A 88 3.92 7.47 -1.21
N VAL A 89 2.93 6.69 -1.68
CA VAL A 89 2.01 5.95 -0.80
C VAL A 89 2.77 4.90 -0.02
N PHE A 90 3.60 4.08 -0.67
CA PHE A 90 4.36 3.02 -0.02
C PHE A 90 5.40 3.59 0.94
N ASP A 91 6.08 4.69 0.58
CA ASP A 91 7.00 5.40 1.49
C ASP A 91 6.26 5.91 2.72
N THR A 92 5.11 6.55 2.54
CA THR A 92 4.25 6.98 3.65
C THR A 92 3.89 5.82 4.57
N LEU A 93 3.51 4.67 4.01
CA LEU A 93 3.17 3.47 4.77
C LEU A 93 4.37 2.88 5.51
N ARG A 94 5.57 2.88 4.92
CA ARG A 94 6.82 2.50 5.61
C ARG A 94 7.08 3.40 6.80
N TYR A 95 6.99 4.72 6.64
CA TYR A 95 7.18 5.66 7.73
C TYR A 95 6.16 5.45 8.86
N MET A 96 4.89 5.28 8.52
CA MET A 96 3.84 4.96 9.51
C MET A 96 4.12 3.64 10.23
N ALA A 97 4.55 2.60 9.49
CA ALA A 97 4.89 1.30 10.05
C ALA A 97 6.02 1.42 11.08
N LEU A 98 7.11 2.11 10.73
CA LEU A 98 8.23 2.36 11.65
C LEU A 98 7.82 3.15 12.90
N GLN A 99 6.98 4.18 12.73
CA GLN A 99 6.47 4.98 13.86
C GLN A 99 5.64 4.15 14.85
N GLU A 100 4.97 3.11 14.36
CA GLU A 100 4.15 2.20 15.18
C GLU A 100 4.89 0.93 15.61
N GLY A 101 6.20 0.86 15.36
CA GLY A 101 7.06 -0.23 15.79
C GLY A 101 7.01 -1.48 14.90
N TYR A 102 6.35 -1.41 13.74
CA TYR A 102 6.41 -2.45 12.72
C TYR A 102 7.77 -2.44 12.02
N LYS A 103 8.34 -3.62 11.81
CA LYS A 103 9.62 -3.82 11.11
C LYS A 103 9.42 -4.82 9.98
N PRO A 104 10.18 -4.71 8.88
CA PRO A 104 10.19 -5.75 7.87
C PRO A 104 10.66 -7.07 8.50
N GLU A 105 10.02 -8.17 8.13
CA GLU A 105 10.54 -9.49 8.44
C GLU A 105 11.90 -9.67 7.74
N ALA A 106 12.85 -10.34 8.39
CA ALA A 106 14.19 -10.53 7.82
C ALA A 106 14.16 -11.22 6.45
N ALA A 107 13.16 -12.08 6.23
CA ALA A 107 12.93 -12.79 4.97
C ALA A 107 12.59 -11.88 3.77
N VAL A 108 12.25 -10.60 4.00
CA VAL A 108 11.92 -9.65 2.92
C VAL A 108 13.14 -9.34 2.05
N TYR A 109 14.36 -9.41 2.62
CA TYR A 109 15.61 -9.09 1.94
C TYR A 109 16.57 -10.30 1.82
N ALA A 110 16.11 -11.48 2.19
CA ALA A 110 16.86 -12.74 2.07
C ALA A 110 16.63 -13.36 0.68
#